data_AF-A0A1G2PS76-F1
#
_entry.id   AF-A0A1G2PS76-F1
#
_cell.length_a   1.000
_cell.length_b   1.000
_cell.length_c   1.000
_cell.angle_alpha   90.00
_cell.angle_beta   90.00
_cell.angle_gamma   90.00
#
_symmetry.space_group_name_H-M   'P 1'
#
loop_
_entity.id
_entity.type
_entity.pdbx_description
1 polymer ?
#
loop_
_entity_poly.entity_id
_entity_poly.type
_entity_poly.pdbx_seq_one_letter_code
_entity_poly.pdbx_strand_id
1 'polypeptide(L)' 'MVEVQKKDHETASSLVRRFSRRIQQSGILLRSRKLRFYNRKPSKTQRRDAAMRRIKKQSEYDRLVKLGKIDEKEDRR' A
#
# COMPACT_ATOMS: atom_id res chain seq x y z
N MET A 1 -1.80 10.72 15.30
CA MET A 1 -0.45 11.17 15.67
C MET A 1 0.42 9.94 15.85
N VAL A 2 1.59 9.88 15.21
CA VAL A 2 2.53 8.77 15.40
C VAL A 2 3.64 9.28 16.28
N GLU A 3 3.74 8.70 17.47
CA GLU A 3 4.74 9.07 18.47
C GLU A 3 5.50 7.81 18.88
N VAL A 4 6.81 7.94 19.05
CA VAL A 4 7.68 6.87 19.55
C VAL A 4 8.62 7.46 20.59
N GLN A 5 8.50 6.98 21.82
CA GLN A 5 9.38 7.32 22.92
C GLN A 5 10.59 6.38 22.97
N LYS A 6 11.74 6.93 23.37
CA LYS A 6 12.98 6.17 23.55
C LYS A 6 12.81 5.18 24.70
N LYS A 7 13.29 3.95 24.50
CA LYS A 7 13.35 2.93 25.55
C LYS A 7 14.71 2.94 26.26
N ASP A 8 14.76 2.40 27.47
CA ASP A 8 16.03 2.19 28.17
C ASP A 8 16.95 1.26 27.39
N HIS A 9 18.23 1.62 27.32
CA HIS A 9 19.28 0.96 26.53
C HIS A 9 19.06 0.91 25.01
N GLU A 10 18.22 1.78 24.44
CA GLU A 10 18.02 1.85 22.98
C GLU A 10 19.06 2.74 22.28
N THR A 11 19.62 2.25 21.17
CA THR A 11 20.46 3.04 20.25
C THR A 11 19.61 3.97 19.39
N ALA A 12 20.17 5.14 19.02
CA ALA A 12 19.46 6.13 18.21
C ALA A 12 18.96 5.56 16.86
N SER A 13 19.74 4.66 16.24
CA SER A 13 19.38 4.01 14.98
C SER A 13 18.16 3.09 15.11
N SER A 14 18.06 2.34 16.21
CA SER A 14 16.89 1.48 16.50
C SER A 14 15.61 2.30 16.66
N LEU A 15 15.70 3.44 17.35
CA LEU A 15 14.58 4.36 17.54
C LEU A 15 14.06 4.90 16.20
N VAL A 16 14.97 5.36 15.31
CA VAL A 16 14.61 5.86 13.97
C VAL A 16 13.96 4.76 13.12
N ARG A 17 14.44 3.52 13.22
CA ARG A 17 13.83 2.38 12.52
C ARG A 17 12.42 2.09 13.02
N ARG A 18 12.19 2.11 14.34
CA ARG A 18 10.85 1.94 14.92
C ARG A 18 9.89 3.04 14.48
N PHE A 19 10.35 4.29 14.52
CA PHE A 19 9.59 5.44 14.05
C PHE A 19 9.21 5.31 12.57
N SER A 20 10.19 4.98 11.71
CA SER A 20 9.96 4.80 10.27
C SER A 20 8.95 3.68 9.99
N ARG A 21 9.06 2.54 10.67
CA ARG A 21 8.09 1.44 10.56
C ARG A 21 6.70 1.87 11.02
N ARG A 22 6.62 2.62 12.13
CA ARG A 22 5.34 3.11 12.68
C ARG A 22 4.67 4.10 11.72
N ILE A 23 5.44 4.99 11.08
CA ILE A 23 4.94 5.88 10.02
C ILE A 23 4.42 5.09 8.83
N GLN A 24 5.19 4.12 8.33
CA GLN A 24 4.79 3.30 7.18
C GLN A 24 3.49 2.55 7.47
N GLN A 25 3.42 1.87 8.62
CA GLN A 25 2.22 1.13 9.05
C GLN A 25 1.02 2.05 9.30
N SER A 26 1.24 3.28 9.78
CA SER A 26 0.16 4.24 10.02
C SER A 26 -0.51 4.73 8.73
N GLY A 27 0.16 4.62 7.57
CA GLY A 27 -0.33 5.12 6.29
C GLY A 27 -0.54 6.65 6.22
N ILE A 28 -0.15 7.40 7.26
CA ILE A 28 -0.39 8.87 7.34
C ILE A 28 0.26 9.59 6.16
N LEU A 29 1.46 9.16 5.75
CA LEU A 29 2.15 9.76 4.62
C LEU A 29 1.41 9.51 3.30
N LEU A 30 0.90 8.29 3.08
CA LEU A 30 0.10 7.95 1.90
C LEU A 30 -1.21 8.76 1.88
N ARG A 31 -1.88 8.88 3.02
CA ARG A 31 -3.09 9.71 3.17
C ARG A 31 -2.80 11.18 2.88
N SER A 32 -1.74 11.74 3.46
CA SER A 32 -1.33 13.12 3.24
C SER A 32 -1.05 13.40 1.76
N ARG A 33 -0.28 12.52 1.09
CA ARG A 33 -0.02 12.63 -0.35
C ARG A 33 -1.30 12.57 -1.19
N LYS A 34 -2.25 11.69 -0.83
CA LYS A 34 -3.54 11.55 -1.52
C LYS A 34 -4.43 12.79 -1.35
N LEU A 35 -4.39 13.43 -0.19
CA LEU A 35 -5.19 14.62 0.14
C LEU A 35 -4.55 15.94 -0.29
N ARG A 36 -3.28 15.93 -0.71
CA ARG A 36 -2.52 17.14 -1.08
C ARG A 36 -3.20 17.99 -2.16
N PHE A 37 -3.90 17.35 -3.10
CA PHE A 37 -4.57 18.01 -4.20
C PHE A 37 -6.02 17.60 -4.31
N TYR A 38 -6.86 18.53 -4.79
CA TYR A 38 -8.25 18.24 -5.09
C TYR A 38 -8.36 17.21 -6.22
N ASN A 39 -9.12 16.16 -5.99
CA ASN A 39 -9.43 15.15 -7.00
C ASN A 39 -10.93 15.21 -7.32
N ARG A 40 -11.28 15.48 -8.58
CA ARG A 40 -12.67 15.47 -9.04
C ARG A 40 -13.25 14.06 -8.91
N LYS A 41 -14.53 13.98 -8.51
CA LYS A 41 -15.24 12.69 -8.49
C LYS A 41 -15.25 12.06 -9.91
N PRO A 42 -14.95 10.76 -10.04
CA PRO A 42 -14.91 10.10 -11.34
C PRO A 42 -16.30 9.99 -11.95
N SER A 43 -16.37 10.13 -13.28
CA SER A 43 -17.61 9.96 -14.07
C SER A 43 -18.04 8.50 -14.15
N LYS A 44 -19.26 8.23 -14.62
CA LYS A 44 -19.79 6.86 -14.77
C LYS A 44 -18.89 5.99 -15.66
N THR A 45 -18.42 6.54 -16.78
CA THR A 45 -17.51 5.85 -17.72
C THR A 45 -16.18 5.52 -17.06
N GLN A 46 -15.54 6.50 -16.41
CA GLN A 46 -14.26 6.29 -15.71
C GLN A 46 -14.35 5.21 -14.62
N ARG A 47 -15.48 5.12 -13.90
CA ARG A 47 -15.71 4.06 -12.91
C ARG A 47 -15.81 2.68 -13.56
N ARG A 48 -16.52 2.57 -14.70
CA ARG A 48 -16.65 1.32 -15.45
C ARG A 48 -15.29 0.86 -15.99
N ASP A 49 -14.52 1.76 -16.60
CA ASP A 49 -13.19 1.42 -17.14
C ASP A 49 -12.24 0.96 -16.03
N ALA A 50 -12.29 1.60 -14.86
CA ALA A 50 -11.51 1.18 -13.71
C ALA A 50 -11.93 -0.21 -13.19
N ALA A 51 -13.23 -0.52 -13.20
CA ALA A 51 -13.74 -1.84 -12.82
C ALA A 51 -13.30 -2.92 -13.84
N MET A 52 -13.44 -2.65 -15.13
CA MET A 52 -13.00 -3.58 -16.19
C MET A 52 -11.50 -3.85 -16.12
N ARG A 53 -10.68 -2.82 -15.89
CA ARG A 53 -9.24 -3.01 -15.66
C ARG A 53 -8.93 -3.89 -14.45
N ARG A 54 -9.70 -3.76 -13.36
CA ARG A 54 -9.53 -4.60 -12.17
C ARG A 54 -9.82 -6.07 -12.49
N ILE A 55 -10.93 -6.33 -13.18
CA ILE A 55 -11.32 -7.69 -13.60
C ILE A 55 -10.25 -8.29 -14.51
N LYS A 56 -9.78 -7.53 -15.52
CA LYS A 56 -8.73 -7.98 -16.43
C LYS A 56 -7.46 -8.35 -15.68
N LYS A 57 -6.97 -7.46 -14.79
CA LYS A 57 -5.77 -7.74 -13.99
C LYS A 57 -5.91 -8.97 -13.11
N GLN A 58 -7.08 -9.17 -12.48
CA GLN A 58 -7.34 -10.37 -11.69
C GLN A 58 -7.27 -11.63 -12.56
N SER A 59 -7.91 -11.62 -13.72
CA SER A 59 -7.89 -12.76 -14.63
C SER A 59 -6.48 -13.08 -15.17
N GLU A 60 -5.67 -12.05 -15.42
CA GLU A 60 -4.27 -12.22 -15.83
C GLU A 60 -3.44 -12.81 -14.70
N TYR A 61 -3.60 -12.31 -13.47
CA TYR A 61 -2.95 -12.86 -12.28
C TYR A 61 -3.31 -14.33 -12.07
N ASP A 62 -4.60 -14.67 -12.07
CA ASP A 62 -5.08 -16.04 -11.87
C ASP A 62 -4.54 -16.99 -12.95
N ARG A 63 -4.45 -16.52 -14.20
CA ARG A 63 -3.83 -17.27 -15.30
C ARG A 63 -2.34 -17.50 -15.07
N LEU A 64 -1.61 -16.48 -14.64
CA LEU A 64 -0.17 -16.57 -14.39
C LEU A 64 0.16 -17.49 -13.21
N VAL A 65 -0.66 -17.45 -12.15
CA VAL A 65 -0.59 -18.38 -11.02
C VAL A 65 -0.83 -19.82 -11.51
N LYS A 66 -1.88 -20.06 -12.30
CA LYS A 66 -2.14 -21.40 -12.89
C LYS A 66 -1.02 -21.91 -13.78
N LEU A 67 -0.30 -21.01 -14.46
CA LEU A 67 0.86 -21.34 -15.29
C LEU A 67 2.15 -21.52 -14.47
N GLY A 68 2.11 -21.36 -13.15
CA GLY A 68 3.28 -21.45 -12.27
C GLY A 68 4.31 -20.33 -12.48
N LYS A 69 3.90 -19.21 -13.11
CA LYS A 69 4.80 -18.05 -13.35
C LYS A 69 4.84 -17.07 -12.18
N ILE A 70 3.89 -17.18 -11.25
CA ILE A 70 3.79 -16.38 -10.04
C ILE A 70 3.54 -17.34 -8.88
N ASP A 71 4.37 -17.27 -7.85
CA ASP A 71 4.18 -18.03 -6.62
C ASP A 71 3.12 -17.36 -5.75
N GLU A 72 2.02 -18.07 -5.50
CA GLU A 72 0.86 -17.59 -4.75
C GLU A 72 1.16 -17.21 -3.28
N LYS A 73 2.36 -17.57 -2.80
CA LYS A 73 2.85 -17.37 -1.42
C LYS A 73 3.70 -16.10 -1.26
N GLU A 74 4.38 -15.65 -2.31
CA GLU A 74 5.30 -14.50 -2.24
C GLU A 74 4.56 -13.16 -2.36
N ASP A 75 3.47 -13.10 -3.15
CA ASP A 75 2.74 -11.86 -3.46
C ASP A 75 1.72 -11.42 -2.39
N ARG A 76 1.45 -12.25 -1.37
CA ARG A 76 0.51 -11.91 -0.26
C ARG A 76 1.17 -11.21 0.94
N ARG A 77 2.44 -10.81 0.82
CA ARG A 77 3.21 -10.13 1.88
C ARG A 77 3.25 -8.62 1.71
#